data_AF-D5DIQ0-F1
#
_entry.id   AF-D5DIQ0-F1
#
_cell.length_a   1.000
_cell.length_b   1.000
_cell.length_c   1.000
_cell.angle_alpha   90.00
_cell.angle_beta   90.00
_cell.angle_gamma   90.00
#
_symmetry.space_group_name_H-M   'P 1'
#
loop_
_entity.id
_entity.type
_entity.pdbx_description
1 polymer ?
#
loop_
_entity_poly.entity_id
_entity_poly.type
_entity_poly.pdbx_seq_one_letter_code
_entity_poly.pdbx_strand_id
1 'polypeptide(L)'
;MSKLLLKDQLLIVLPALAVKVGVNGALFLQQLHYWLEKSVNVQDGYTWVYNTNQQWLQQFPFWSLSTIQRIISKLEKEGMIIKGKYNRSKFNNTV
;
A
#
# COMPACT_ATOMS: atom_id res chain seq x y z
N MET A 1 -6.51 -34.93 -2.69
CA MET A 1 -7.24 -33.74 -2.18
C MET A 1 -6.44 -32.52 -2.59
N SER A 2 -6.66 -32.09 -3.84
CA SER A 2 -5.92 -31.03 -4.51
C SER A 2 -6.05 -29.71 -3.75
N LYS A 3 -4.97 -28.92 -3.76
CA LYS A 3 -4.94 -27.50 -3.38
C LYS A 3 -6.02 -26.74 -4.17
N LEU A 4 -7.24 -26.72 -3.67
CA LEU A 4 -8.34 -25.80 -4.03
C LEU A 4 -8.18 -24.45 -3.30
N LEU A 5 -6.98 -24.19 -2.77
CA LEU A 5 -6.63 -22.93 -2.15
C LEU A 5 -6.40 -21.92 -3.27
N LEU A 6 -7.15 -20.82 -3.23
CA LEU A 6 -6.85 -19.61 -3.97
C LEU A 6 -5.36 -19.29 -3.77
N LYS A 7 -4.55 -19.54 -4.81
CA LYS A 7 -3.15 -19.11 -4.83
C LYS A 7 -3.05 -17.59 -4.87
N ASP A 8 -4.13 -16.93 -5.24
CA ASP A 8 -4.23 -15.49 -5.33
C ASP A 8 -4.69 -14.90 -4.00
N GLN A 9 -3.99 -13.86 -3.57
CA GLN A 9 -4.33 -13.11 -2.37
C GLN A 9 -5.67 -12.40 -2.59
N LEU A 10 -6.64 -12.70 -1.72
CA LEU A 10 -7.96 -12.07 -1.78
C LEU A 10 -7.87 -10.59 -1.43
N LEU A 11 -8.51 -9.76 -2.26
CA LEU A 11 -8.73 -8.35 -1.98
C LEU A 11 -10.09 -8.19 -1.29
N ILE A 12 -10.05 -7.72 -0.05
CA ILE A 12 -11.25 -7.46 0.75
C ILE A 12 -11.54 -5.96 0.70
N VAL A 13 -12.82 -5.58 0.62
CA VAL A 13 -13.24 -4.19 0.73
C VAL A 13 -14.39 -4.07 1.73
N LEU A 14 -14.27 -3.14 2.68
CA LEU A 14 -15.35 -2.82 3.60
C LEU A 14 -16.27 -1.80 2.92
N PRO A 15 -17.58 -2.09 2.73
CA PRO A 15 -18.51 -1.15 2.10
C PRO A 15 -18.55 0.21 2.81
N ALA A 16 -18.54 0.21 4.14
CA ALA A 16 -18.51 1.43 4.94
C ALA A 16 -17.26 2.29 4.68
N LEU A 17 -16.10 1.67 4.41
CA LEU A 17 -14.89 2.38 4.02
C LEU A 17 -15.02 2.92 2.59
N ALA A 18 -15.54 2.11 1.67
CA ALA A 18 -15.75 2.50 0.28
C ALA A 18 -16.69 3.70 0.13
N VAL A 19 -17.71 3.84 1.00
CA VAL A 19 -18.57 5.03 1.06
C VAL A 19 -17.78 6.30 1.39
N LYS A 20 -16.78 6.21 2.27
CA LYS A 20 -16.00 7.38 2.73
C LYS A 20 -14.91 7.79 1.74
N VAL A 21 -14.23 6.83 1.12
CA VAL A 21 -12.98 7.10 0.35
C VAL A 21 -13.08 6.72 -1.13
N GLY A 22 -14.18 6.08 -1.52
CA GLY A 22 -14.37 5.41 -2.81
C GLY A 22 -13.82 3.99 -2.83
N VAL A 23 -14.36 3.13 -3.69
CA VAL A 23 -13.98 1.70 -3.79
C VAL A 23 -12.48 1.52 -4.00
N ASN A 24 -11.88 2.30 -4.90
CA ASN A 24 -10.45 2.20 -5.20
C ASN A 24 -9.56 2.59 -4.01
N GLY A 25 -9.92 3.67 -3.31
CA GLY A 25 -9.20 4.08 -2.10
C GLY A 25 -9.33 3.03 -1.00
N ALA A 26 -10.53 2.46 -0.83
CA ALA A 26 -10.81 1.46 0.19
C ALA A 26 -10.03 0.16 -0.05
N LEU A 27 -9.99 -0.32 -1.31
CA LEU A 27 -9.18 -1.47 -1.69
C LEU A 27 -7.69 -1.24 -1.41
N PHE A 28 -7.16 -0.07 -1.80
CA PHE A 28 -5.77 0.26 -1.57
C PHE A 28 -5.44 0.35 -0.07
N LEU A 29 -6.26 1.03 0.73
CA LEU A 29 -6.08 1.16 2.17
C LEU A 29 -6.15 -0.21 2.88
N GLN A 30 -7.08 -1.08 2.48
CA GLN A 30 -7.18 -2.41 3.08
C GLN A 30 -5.92 -3.24 2.81
N GLN A 31 -5.41 -3.19 1.57
CA GLN A 31 -4.19 -3.91 1.21
C GLN A 31 -2.95 -3.29 1.88
N LEU A 32 -2.88 -1.97 1.99
CA LEU A 32 -1.83 -1.28 2.72
C LEU A 32 -1.83 -1.67 4.21
N HIS A 33 -3.01 -1.72 4.82
CA HIS A 33 -3.17 -2.13 6.22
C HIS A 33 -2.66 -3.57 6.45
N TYR A 34 -3.00 -4.51 5.56
CA TYR A 34 -2.46 -5.87 5.61
C TYR A 34 -0.92 -5.90 5.63
N TRP A 35 -0.27 -5.08 4.81
CA TRP A 35 1.19 -5.00 4.80
C TRP A 35 1.75 -4.32 6.05
N LEU A 36 1.06 -3.31 6.58
CA LEU A 36 1.46 -2.63 7.81
C LEU A 36 1.41 -3.58 9.01
N GLU A 37 0.38 -4.43 9.11
CA GLU A 37 0.28 -5.45 10.17
C GLU A 37 1.43 -6.48 10.12
N LYS A 38 1.95 -6.74 8.91
CA LYS A 38 3.05 -7.70 8.70
C LYS A 38 4.44 -7.06 8.72
N SER A 39 4.51 -5.73 8.68
CA SER A 39 5.78 -5.03 8.59
C SER A 39 6.42 -4.92 9.97
N VAL A 40 7.69 -5.30 10.05
CA VAL A 40 8.55 -5.07 11.22
C VAL A 40 9.30 -3.73 11.13
N ASN A 41 9.10 -2.98 10.05
CA ASN A 41 9.82 -1.73 9.81
C ASN A 41 9.12 -0.59 10.53
N VAL A 42 9.55 -0.30 11.75
CA VAL A 42 9.09 0.87 12.52
C VAL A 42 10.17 1.95 12.47
N GLN A 43 9.80 3.15 12.02
CA GLN A 43 10.67 4.34 11.98
C GLN A 43 9.86 5.58 12.35
N ASP A 44 10.45 6.46 13.16
CA ASP A 44 9.82 7.70 13.64
C ASP A 44 8.46 7.49 14.34
N GLY A 45 8.27 6.33 14.97
CA GLY A 45 7.00 5.95 15.61
C GLY A 45 5.91 5.44 14.64
N TYR A 46 6.22 5.33 13.35
CA TYR A 46 5.31 4.82 12.31
C TYR A 46 5.79 3.48 11.76
N THR A 47 4.84 2.60 11.42
CA THR A 47 5.12 1.39 10.65
C THR A 47 5.15 1.72 9.16
N TRP A 48 6.16 1.25 8.45
CA TRP A 48 6.39 1.55 7.04
C TRP A 48 6.28 0.30 6.16
N VAL A 49 5.75 0.50 4.95
CA VAL A 49 5.76 -0.52 3.88
C VAL A 49 6.52 0.04 2.69
N TYR A 50 7.58 -0.66 2.28
CA TYR A 50 8.41 -0.28 1.14
C TYR A 50 7.96 -1.03 -0.12
N ASN A 51 6.92 -0.52 -0.77
CA ASN A 51 6.43 -1.04 -2.04
C ASN A 51 6.59 0.01 -3.16
N THR A 52 7.19 -0.41 -4.26
CA THR A 52 7.22 0.35 -5.51
C THR A 52 5.86 0.34 -6.19
N ASN A 53 5.61 1.29 -7.11
CA ASN A 53 4.37 1.30 -7.89
C ASN A 53 4.16 0.01 -8.69
N GLN A 54 5.24 -0.66 -9.13
CA GLN A 54 5.13 -1.95 -9.84
C GLN A 54 4.75 -3.10 -8.91
N GLN A 55 5.25 -3.12 -7.67
CA GLN A 55 4.82 -4.11 -6.68
C GLN A 55 3.36 -3.92 -6.26
N TRP A 56 2.88 -2.68 -6.23
CA TRP A 56 1.44 -2.42 -6.09
C TRP A 56 0.65 -2.90 -7.30
N LEU A 57 1.17 -2.73 -8.52
CA LEU A 57 0.54 -3.21 -9.75
C LEU A 57 0.39 -4.74 -9.78
N GLN A 58 1.37 -5.47 -9.24
CA GLN A 58 1.28 -6.93 -9.10
C GLN A 58 0.12 -7.38 -8.19
N GLN A 59 -0.23 -6.56 -7.19
CA GLN A 59 -1.34 -6.83 -6.27
C GLN A 59 -2.69 -6.35 -6.83
N PHE A 60 -2.65 -5.36 -7.72
CA PHE A 60 -3.81 -4.77 -8.38
C PHE A 60 -3.67 -4.84 -9.91
N PRO A 61 -3.62 -6.05 -10.51
CA PRO A 61 -3.33 -6.23 -11.93
C PRO A 61 -4.43 -5.68 -12.86
N PHE A 62 -5.58 -5.31 -12.30
CA PHE A 62 -6.71 -4.68 -12.99
C PHE A 62 -6.63 -3.14 -13.03
N TRP A 63 -5.65 -2.53 -12.35
CA TRP A 63 -5.39 -1.09 -12.46
C TRP A 63 -4.22 -0.81 -13.39
N SER A 64 -4.21 0.40 -13.95
CA SER A 64 -3.00 0.94 -14.59
C SER A 64 -2.06 1.55 -13.55
N LEU A 65 -0.79 1.73 -13.93
CA LEU A 65 0.18 2.44 -13.09
C LEU A 65 -0.26 3.89 -12.79
N SER A 66 -0.89 4.56 -13.76
CA SER A 66 -1.48 5.90 -13.57
C SER A 66 -2.64 5.90 -12.57
N THR A 67 -3.43 4.82 -12.53
CA THR A 67 -4.52 4.68 -11.56
C THR A 67 -3.97 4.52 -10.15
N ILE A 68 -2.94 3.69 -9.95
CA ILE A 68 -2.26 3.53 -8.65
C ILE A 68 -1.70 4.87 -8.17
N GLN A 69 -0.99 5.59 -9.03
CA GLN A 69 -0.42 6.90 -8.69
C GLN A 69 -1.51 7.90 -8.28
N ARG A 70 -2.64 7.94 -9.01
CA ARG A 70 -3.77 8.81 -8.68
C ARG A 70 -4.41 8.45 -7.34
N ILE A 71 -4.57 7.15 -7.05
CA ILE A 71 -5.13 6.67 -5.77
C ILE A 71 -4.21 7.08 -4.62
N ILE A 72 -2.91 6.79 -4.71
CA ILE A 72 -1.93 7.15 -3.68
C ILE A 72 -1.93 8.66 -3.45
N SER A 73 -1.86 9.46 -4.52
CA SER A 73 -1.82 10.92 -4.42
C SER A 73 -3.11 11.50 -3.81
N LYS A 74 -4.27 10.90 -4.13
CA LYS A 74 -5.55 11.29 -3.53
C LYS A 74 -5.55 11.01 -2.02
N LEU A 75 -5.19 9.80 -1.61
CA LEU A 75 -5.18 9.39 -0.20
C LEU A 75 -4.16 10.19 0.63
N GLU A 76 -3.01 10.52 0.03
CA GLU A 76 -2.00 11.39 0.63
C GLU A 76 -2.54 12.82 0.84
N LYS A 77 -3.18 13.38 -0.18
CA LYS A 77 -3.82 14.71 -0.10
C LYS A 77 -4.94 14.77 0.94
N GLU A 78 -5.66 13.67 1.12
CA GLU A 78 -6.72 13.52 2.14
C GLU A 78 -6.17 13.21 3.53
N GLY A 79 -4.83 13.11 3.70
CA GLY A 79 -4.18 12.85 4.98
C GLY A 79 -4.36 11.42 5.50
N MET A 80 -4.81 10.49 4.66
CA MET A 80 -5.07 9.09 5.05
C MET A 80 -3.83 8.22 5.03
N ILE A 81 -2.84 8.58 4.20
CA ILE A 81 -1.54 7.91 4.12
C ILE A 81 -0.43 8.95 4.07
N ILE A 82 0.76 8.57 4.53
CA ILE A 82 1.96 9.37 4.43
C ILE A 82 2.91 8.68 3.46
N LYS A 83 3.43 9.43 2.50
CA LYS A 83 4.45 8.94 1.57
C LYS A 83 5.79 9.59 1.90
N GLY A 84 6.75 8.78 2.31
CA GLY A 84 8.13 9.22 2.55
C GLY A 84 9.09 8.73 1.47
N LYS A 85 10.04 9.57 1.04
CA LYS A 85 11.26 9.10 0.39
C LYS A 85 12.29 8.82 1.48
N TYR A 86 12.28 7.60 2.02
CA TYR A 86 13.36 7.14 2.88
C TYR A 86 14.54 6.71 2.01
N ASN A 87 15.40 7.67 1.66
CA ASN A 87 16.73 7.34 1.16
C ASN A 87 17.49 6.71 2.33
N ARG A 88 17.80 5.40 2.23
CA ARG A 88 18.75 4.72 3.13
C ARG A 88 20.16 5.34 3.11
N SER A 89 20.43 6.34 2.26
CA SER A 89 21.69 7.07 2.21
C SER A 89 21.56 8.46 2.85
N LYS A 90 21.71 8.50 4.17
CA LYS A 90 22.26 9.65 4.92
C LYS A 90 23.49 9.24 5.75
N PHE A 91 24.13 8.12 5.39
CA PHE A 91 25.45 7.74 5.86
C PHE A 91 26.40 7.70 4.66
N ASN A 92 26.77 8.88 4.17
CA ASN A 92 28.06 9.03 3.50
C ASN A 92 28.75 10.25 4.09
N ASN A 93 29.24 10.08 5.31
CA ASN A 93 30.36 10.83 5.88
C ASN A 93 31.32 9.78 6.44
N THR A 94 31.94 9.00 5.56
CA THR A 94 33.30 8.53 5.84
C THR A 94 34.22 9.69 5.49
N VAL A 95 35.02 10.10 6.47
CA VAL A 95 36.18 10.97 6.29
C VAL A 95 37.13 10.38 5.26
#